data_AF-A0A537PJ46-F1
#
_entry.id   AF-A0A537PJ46-F1
#
_cell.length_a   1.000
_cell.length_b   1.000
_cell.length_c   1.000
_cell.angle_alpha   90.00
_cell.angle_beta   90.00
_cell.angle_gamma   90.00
#
_symmetry.space_group_name_H-M   'P 1'
#
loop_
_entity.id
_entity.type
_entity.pdbx_description
1 polymer ?
#
loop_
_entity_poly.entity_id
_entity_poly.type
_entity_poly.pdbx_seq_one_letter_code
_entity_poly.pdbx_strand_id
1 'polypeptide(L)'
;MTRPMLWRALMLLLFAAASAPAPAAEVYQISTISSLLAGGYDGDTTVGELLRHGSLGLGTFNGVDGEMMLLDGKVYRGTVDGRAHLVASSELTPFAVVVAWQPQGSAQVAAGQSLEQLEAALDALPYSPSRILAARVDGRFESIAIRSEPKQQPPYRSLAEVIKAQQVVHTLDAVDGTLIGFRFPAAAKSVNVRGWHFHFLTADRRRGGHVLGLTTGQGAALLQEVSDLRIRFPAQGPAASAGEDEIRAVERAR
;
A
#
# COMPACT_ATOMS: atom_id res chain seq x y z
N MET A 1 -7.53 81.64 6.45
CA MET A 1 -7.28 80.54 7.40
C MET A 1 -7.68 79.22 6.73
N THR A 2 -6.76 78.62 5.97
CA THR A 2 -6.96 77.37 5.22
C THR A 2 -6.15 76.27 5.91
N ARG A 3 -6.81 75.19 6.36
CA ARG A 3 -6.14 74.02 6.94
C ARG A 3 -5.73 73.06 5.82
N PRO A 4 -4.48 72.59 5.74
CA PRO A 4 -4.10 71.55 4.80
C PRO A 4 -4.48 70.17 5.34
N MET A 5 -5.17 69.36 4.53
CA MET A 5 -5.43 67.94 4.80
C MET A 5 -4.16 67.13 4.50
N LEU A 6 -3.60 66.48 5.52
CA LEU A 6 -2.53 65.49 5.38
C LEU A 6 -3.14 64.15 4.94
N TRP A 7 -2.82 63.72 3.72
CA TRP A 7 -3.09 62.37 3.25
C TRP A 7 -1.99 61.43 3.79
N ARG A 8 -2.33 60.55 4.72
CA ARG A 8 -1.44 59.45 5.15
C ARG A 8 -1.63 58.28 4.18
N ALA A 9 -0.64 58.03 3.33
CA ALA A 9 -0.55 56.79 2.56
C ALA A 9 -0.09 55.65 3.49
N LEU A 10 -0.94 54.66 3.69
CA LEU A 10 -0.64 53.44 4.44
C LEU A 10 -0.01 52.43 3.44
N MET A 11 1.31 52.25 3.48
CA MET A 11 1.96 51.16 2.76
C MET A 11 1.69 49.83 3.48
N LEU A 12 0.88 48.97 2.86
CA LEU A 12 0.76 47.57 3.25
C LEU A 12 1.98 46.81 2.73
N LEU A 13 2.88 46.45 3.65
CA LEU A 13 3.92 45.45 3.41
C LEU A 13 3.26 44.07 3.40
N LEU A 14 3.05 43.52 2.20
CA LEU A 14 2.73 42.11 2.00
C LEU A 14 3.98 41.28 2.34
N PHE A 15 4.00 40.68 3.52
CA PHE A 15 4.90 39.55 3.78
C PHE A 15 4.39 38.35 2.99
N ALA A 16 5.03 38.07 1.85
CA ALA A 16 4.93 36.76 1.23
C ALA A 16 5.59 35.75 2.19
N ALA A 17 4.76 35.03 2.96
CA ALA A 17 5.23 33.88 3.69
C ALA A 17 5.74 32.86 2.66
N ALA A 18 7.06 32.70 2.57
CA ALA A 18 7.65 31.62 1.81
C ALA A 18 7.14 30.30 2.42
N SER A 19 6.25 29.62 1.69
CA SER A 19 5.85 28.26 2.03
C SER A 19 7.11 27.42 2.07
N ALA A 20 7.43 26.85 3.24
CA ALA A 20 8.48 25.85 3.35
C ALA A 20 8.21 24.77 2.27
N PRO A 21 9.24 24.29 1.56
CA PRO A 21 9.05 23.19 0.62
C PRO A 21 8.35 22.06 1.35
N ALA A 22 7.27 21.54 0.78
CA ALA A 22 6.64 20.34 1.31
C ALA A 22 7.74 19.28 1.50
N PRO A 23 7.80 18.58 2.63
CA PRO A 23 8.76 17.51 2.80
C PRO A 23 8.63 16.57 1.60
N ALA A 24 9.77 16.15 1.05
CA ALA A 24 9.78 15.20 -0.06
C ALA A 24 8.94 13.98 0.33
N ALA A 25 8.08 13.53 -0.58
CA ALA A 25 7.26 12.35 -0.33
C ALA A 25 8.19 11.17 0.00
N GLU A 26 7.87 10.43 1.06
CA GLU A 26 8.60 9.26 1.55
C GLU A 26 7.63 8.08 1.60
N VAL A 27 8.06 6.91 1.12
CA VAL A 27 7.42 5.64 1.45
C VAL A 27 8.04 5.13 2.73
N TYR A 28 7.19 4.80 3.70
CA TYR A 28 7.60 4.23 4.97
C TYR A 28 7.27 2.74 5.00
N GLN A 29 8.28 1.92 5.29
CA GLN A 29 8.15 0.48 5.30
C GLN A 29 8.59 -0.10 6.65
N ILE A 30 7.82 -1.07 7.14
CA ILE A 30 8.20 -1.92 8.28
C ILE A 30 8.84 -3.20 7.75
N SER A 31 10.04 -3.52 8.26
CA SER A 31 10.82 -4.70 7.88
C SER A 31 11.11 -4.79 6.37
N THR A 32 11.50 -5.98 5.90
CA THR A 32 11.67 -6.29 4.48
C THR A 32 10.80 -7.47 4.09
N ILE A 33 10.43 -7.54 2.80
CA ILE A 33 9.70 -8.72 2.30
C ILE A 33 10.51 -10.00 2.52
N SER A 34 11.83 -9.95 2.35
CA SER A 34 12.72 -11.11 2.56
C SER A 34 12.70 -11.62 4.00
N SER A 35 12.60 -10.74 4.98
CA SER A 35 12.45 -11.09 6.40
C SER A 35 11.08 -11.70 6.68
N LEU A 36 10.01 -11.08 6.17
CA LEU A 36 8.65 -11.62 6.32
C LEU A 36 8.55 -13.04 5.78
N LEU A 37 9.01 -13.26 4.54
CA LEU A 37 8.94 -14.57 3.88
C LEU A 37 9.73 -15.66 4.60
N ALA A 38 10.79 -15.29 5.32
CA ALA A 38 11.59 -16.19 6.14
C ALA A 38 10.98 -16.49 7.53
N GLY A 39 9.71 -16.12 7.77
CA GLY A 39 9.01 -16.35 9.03
C GLY A 39 9.16 -15.22 10.05
N GLY A 40 9.60 -14.03 9.62
CA GLY A 40 9.67 -12.83 10.45
C GLY A 40 8.30 -12.22 10.71
N TYR A 41 7.44 -12.94 11.45
CA TYR A 41 6.04 -12.59 11.63
C TYR A 41 5.72 -11.81 12.90
N ASP A 42 6.70 -11.57 13.77
CA ASP A 42 6.53 -10.77 14.99
C ASP A 42 7.15 -9.39 14.83
N GLY A 43 6.30 -8.38 14.62
CA GLY A 43 6.69 -6.98 14.60
C GLY A 43 6.44 -6.27 15.92
N ASP A 44 7.10 -5.12 16.10
CA ASP A 44 7.01 -4.24 17.27
C ASP A 44 6.35 -2.88 16.99
N THR A 45 5.84 -2.69 15.77
CA THR A 45 5.20 -1.44 15.35
C THR A 45 3.69 -1.57 15.40
N THR A 46 3.05 -0.61 16.08
CA THR A 46 1.59 -0.53 16.14
C THR A 46 0.99 0.13 14.90
N VAL A 47 -0.26 -0.20 14.57
CA VAL A 47 -1.04 0.50 13.54
C VAL A 47 -1.11 2.00 13.82
N GLY A 48 -1.25 2.41 15.08
CA GLY A 48 -1.27 3.82 15.47
C GLY A 48 0.04 4.57 15.19
N GLU A 49 1.19 3.90 15.31
CA GLU A 49 2.48 4.45 14.89
C GLU A 49 2.60 4.49 13.37
N LEU A 50 2.20 3.41 12.68
CA LEU A 50 2.21 3.30 11.22
C LEU A 50 1.42 4.46 10.56
N LEU A 51 0.24 4.77 11.09
CA LEU A 51 -0.63 5.84 10.59
C LEU A 51 -0.04 7.25 10.70
N ARG A 52 1.04 7.45 11.46
CA ARG A 52 1.78 8.74 11.48
C ARG A 52 2.59 8.96 10.22
N HIS A 53 2.84 7.91 9.45
CA HIS A 53 3.69 7.93 8.25
C HIS A 53 2.89 7.89 6.95
N GLY A 54 1.60 7.50 6.99
CA GLY A 54 0.83 7.40 5.76
C GLY A 54 -0.66 7.16 5.95
N SER A 55 -1.39 7.34 4.85
CA SER A 55 -2.85 7.21 4.76
C SER A 55 -3.32 6.31 3.61
N LEU A 56 -2.39 5.86 2.77
CA LEU A 56 -2.55 4.78 1.79
C LEU A 56 -1.47 3.72 2.04
N GLY A 57 -1.83 2.45 2.03
CA GLY A 57 -0.86 1.39 2.29
C GLY A 57 -1.41 -0.04 2.26
N LEU A 58 -0.49 -0.99 2.35
CA LEU A 58 -0.78 -2.43 2.42
C LEU A 58 0.24 -3.15 3.32
N GLY A 59 -0.01 -4.41 3.65
CA GLY A 59 0.84 -5.19 4.55
C GLY A 59 0.10 -6.35 5.20
N THR A 60 0.52 -6.74 6.39
CA THR A 60 -0.11 -7.81 7.20
C THR A 60 0.00 -7.50 8.70
N PHE A 61 -0.43 -8.43 9.55
CA PHE A 61 -0.43 -8.33 11.00
C PHE A 61 0.43 -9.43 11.63
N ASN A 62 0.74 -9.32 12.92
CA ASN A 62 1.61 -10.30 13.56
C ASN A 62 1.08 -11.73 13.41
N GLY A 63 1.97 -12.67 13.12
CA GLY A 63 1.63 -14.04 12.74
C GLY A 63 1.08 -14.16 11.32
N VAL A 64 1.31 -13.18 10.43
CA VAL A 64 0.71 -13.06 9.09
C VAL A 64 -0.81 -13.28 9.10
N ASP A 65 -1.46 -12.67 10.10
CA ASP A 65 -2.89 -12.81 10.38
C ASP A 65 -3.72 -11.96 9.41
N GLY A 66 -3.90 -12.50 8.21
CA GLY A 66 -4.65 -11.86 7.14
C GLY A 66 -3.93 -10.67 6.49
N GLU A 67 -4.69 -9.89 5.75
CA GLU A 67 -4.17 -8.88 4.82
C GLU A 67 -4.53 -7.47 5.28
N MET A 68 -3.58 -6.55 5.27
CA MET A 68 -3.79 -5.16 5.64
C MET A 68 -4.16 -4.31 4.43
N MET A 69 -5.22 -3.53 4.54
CA MET A 69 -5.57 -2.46 3.60
C MET A 69 -5.66 -1.15 4.37
N LEU A 70 -4.75 -0.21 4.11
CA LEU A 70 -4.81 1.15 4.61
C LEU A 70 -5.39 2.06 3.54
N LEU A 71 -6.59 2.57 3.79
CA LEU A 71 -7.31 3.45 2.88
C LEU A 71 -7.98 4.59 3.63
N ASP A 72 -7.73 5.82 3.18
CA ASP A 72 -8.24 7.06 3.78
C ASP A 72 -7.90 7.17 5.28
N GLY A 73 -6.67 6.78 5.65
CA GLY A 73 -6.19 6.83 7.04
C GLY A 73 -6.84 5.81 7.99
N LYS A 74 -7.57 4.82 7.46
CA LYS A 74 -8.14 3.71 8.24
C LYS A 74 -7.55 2.38 7.80
N VAL A 75 -7.24 1.53 8.76
CA VAL A 75 -6.69 0.19 8.52
C VAL A 75 -7.79 -0.86 8.63
N TYR A 76 -7.86 -1.72 7.62
CA TYR A 76 -8.73 -2.86 7.55
C TYR A 76 -7.91 -4.15 7.45
N ARG A 77 -8.41 -5.22 8.07
CA ARG A 77 -7.87 -6.59 7.95
C ARG A 77 -8.81 -7.44 7.11
N GLY A 78 -8.32 -7.96 5.98
CA GLY A 78 -8.93 -9.05 5.23
C GLY A 78 -8.62 -10.40 5.90
N THR A 79 -9.65 -11.18 6.20
CA THR A 79 -9.53 -12.49 6.87
C THR A 79 -9.92 -13.64 5.95
N VAL A 80 -9.55 -14.87 6.31
CA VAL A 80 -9.79 -16.09 5.50
C VAL A 80 -11.27 -16.38 5.19
N ASP A 81 -12.21 -15.79 5.92
CA ASP A 81 -13.65 -15.83 5.61
C ASP A 81 -14.06 -14.84 4.49
N GLY A 82 -13.09 -14.13 3.92
CA GLY A 82 -13.25 -13.15 2.85
C GLY A 82 -13.78 -11.80 3.31
N ARG A 83 -13.89 -11.56 4.62
CA ARG A 83 -14.39 -10.31 5.20
C ARG A 83 -13.26 -9.35 5.53
N ALA A 84 -13.59 -8.06 5.56
CA ALA A 84 -12.71 -6.99 6.00
C ALA A 84 -13.23 -6.35 7.29
N HIS A 85 -12.33 -6.10 8.23
CA HIS A 85 -12.66 -5.55 9.55
C HIS A 85 -11.76 -4.36 9.89
N LEU A 86 -12.33 -3.31 10.50
CA LEU A 86 -11.53 -2.22 11.06
C LEU A 86 -10.62 -2.74 12.17
N VAL A 87 -9.39 -2.24 12.19
CA VAL A 87 -8.35 -2.68 13.12
C VAL A 87 -8.08 -1.61 14.18
N ALA A 88 -7.89 -2.05 15.42
CA ALA A 88 -7.51 -1.16 16.52
C ALA A 88 -6.10 -0.60 16.32
N SER A 89 -5.86 0.63 16.80
CA SER A 89 -4.54 1.28 16.70
C SER A 89 -3.43 0.54 17.46
N SER A 90 -3.78 -0.33 18.41
CA SER A 90 -2.83 -1.12 19.20
C SER A 90 -2.34 -2.39 18.49
N GLU A 91 -2.96 -2.77 17.37
CA GLU A 91 -2.56 -3.97 16.64
C GLU A 91 -1.15 -3.82 16.07
N LEU A 92 -0.37 -4.90 16.08
CA LEU A 92 1.02 -4.92 15.62
C LEU A 92 1.14 -5.43 14.19
N THR A 93 2.14 -4.91 13.47
CA THR A 93 2.47 -5.34 12.11
C THR A 93 3.94 -5.74 11.98
N PRO A 94 4.24 -6.90 11.35
CA PRO A 94 5.61 -7.31 11.04
C PRO A 94 6.09 -6.77 9.69
N PHE A 95 5.17 -6.34 8.83
CA PHE A 95 5.45 -5.81 7.51
C PHE A 95 4.27 -4.96 7.03
N ALA A 96 4.59 -3.73 6.63
CA ALA A 96 3.65 -2.80 6.02
C ALA A 96 4.40 -1.79 5.16
N VAL A 97 3.73 -1.27 4.14
CA VAL A 97 4.21 -0.23 3.23
C VAL A 97 3.15 0.85 3.19
N VAL A 98 3.53 2.08 3.56
CA VAL A 98 2.60 3.21 3.61
C VAL A 98 3.22 4.46 3.01
N VAL A 99 2.35 5.35 2.53
CA VAL A 99 2.74 6.67 2.03
C VAL A 99 1.78 7.73 2.54
N ALA A 100 2.30 8.91 2.84
CA ALA A 100 1.49 10.11 3.02
C ALA A 100 0.82 10.45 1.68
N TRP A 101 -0.46 10.05 1.54
CA TRP A 101 -1.12 10.02 0.25
C TRP A 101 -1.46 11.43 -0.26
N GLN A 102 -0.84 11.78 -1.38
CA GLN A 102 -0.98 13.02 -2.13
C GLN A 102 -0.79 12.71 -3.62
N PRO A 103 -1.85 12.27 -4.33
CA PRO A 103 -1.73 11.90 -5.72
C PRO A 103 -1.32 13.09 -6.59
N GLN A 104 -0.40 12.84 -7.51
CA GLN A 104 0.20 13.85 -8.40
C GLN A 104 -0.36 13.74 -9.82
N GLY A 105 -0.98 12.62 -10.15
CA GLY A 105 -1.56 12.37 -11.47
C GLY A 105 -2.71 11.37 -11.43
N SER A 106 -3.40 11.29 -12.55
CA SER A 106 -4.50 10.34 -12.74
C SER A 106 -4.52 9.77 -14.15
N ALA A 107 -5.06 8.57 -14.30
CA ALA A 107 -5.27 7.90 -15.57
C ALA A 107 -6.62 7.18 -15.55
N GLN A 108 -7.28 7.08 -16.71
CA GLN A 108 -8.46 6.25 -16.86
C GLN A 108 -8.07 4.77 -16.90
N VAL A 109 -8.86 3.93 -16.24
CA VAL A 109 -8.74 2.47 -16.31
C VAL A 109 -9.81 1.95 -17.27
N ALA A 110 -9.36 1.23 -18.29
CA ALA A 110 -10.25 0.64 -19.28
C ALA A 110 -10.91 -0.61 -18.71
N ALA A 111 -12.13 -0.90 -19.16
CA ALA A 111 -12.79 -2.15 -18.84
C ALA A 111 -12.17 -3.33 -19.61
N GLY A 112 -12.27 -4.53 -19.04
CA GLY A 112 -11.84 -5.79 -19.65
C GLY A 112 -10.35 -6.06 -19.55
N GLN A 113 -9.58 -5.31 -18.76
CA GLN A 113 -8.15 -5.56 -18.57
C GLN A 113 -7.94 -6.66 -17.54
N SER A 114 -7.06 -7.62 -17.83
CA SER A 114 -6.48 -8.51 -16.81
C SER A 114 -5.59 -7.72 -15.84
N LEU A 115 -5.18 -8.35 -14.75
CA LEU A 115 -4.21 -7.76 -13.82
C LEU A 115 -2.91 -7.35 -14.56
N GLU A 116 -2.37 -8.24 -15.40
CA GLU A 116 -1.13 -7.96 -16.15
C GLU A 116 -1.32 -6.82 -17.16
N GLN A 117 -2.50 -6.70 -17.76
CA GLN A 117 -2.81 -5.60 -18.68
C GLN A 117 -3.00 -4.27 -17.95
N LEU A 118 -3.57 -4.29 -16.73
CA LEU A 118 -3.64 -3.12 -15.87
C LEU A 118 -2.24 -2.67 -15.43
N GLU A 119 -1.40 -3.60 -14.96
CA GLU A 119 -0.01 -3.33 -14.59
C GLU A 119 0.77 -2.71 -15.75
N ALA A 120 0.65 -3.28 -16.96
CA ALA A 120 1.30 -2.75 -18.16
C ALA A 120 0.78 -1.34 -18.53
N ALA A 121 -0.52 -1.08 -18.34
CA ALA A 121 -1.10 0.24 -18.59
C ALA A 121 -0.58 1.29 -17.58
N LEU A 122 -0.42 0.92 -16.31
CA LEU A 122 0.16 1.79 -15.28
C LEU A 122 1.66 2.03 -15.54
N ASP A 123 2.41 1.02 -15.98
CA ASP A 123 3.84 1.12 -16.31
C ASP A 123 4.11 1.96 -17.56
N ALA A 124 3.14 2.08 -18.47
CA ALA A 124 3.24 2.91 -19.67
C ALA A 124 3.10 4.42 -19.41
N LEU A 125 2.69 4.81 -18.20
CA LEU A 125 2.57 6.21 -17.80
C LEU A 125 3.97 6.84 -17.61
N PRO A 126 4.11 8.18 -17.73
CA PRO A 126 5.41 8.86 -17.76
C PRO A 126 6.05 9.00 -16.36
N TYR A 127 6.07 7.92 -15.58
CA TYR A 127 6.73 7.82 -14.28
C TYR A 127 8.03 7.02 -14.40
N SER A 128 9.00 7.31 -13.55
CA SER A 128 10.32 6.67 -13.59
C SER A 128 10.23 5.20 -13.16
N PRO A 129 10.78 4.25 -13.97
CA PRO A 129 10.85 2.85 -13.55
C PRO A 129 11.80 2.63 -12.35
N SER A 130 12.67 3.60 -12.07
CA SER A 130 13.67 3.58 -11.00
C SER A 130 13.16 4.16 -9.67
N ARG A 131 11.93 4.66 -9.62
CA ARG A 131 11.28 5.21 -8.42
C ARG A 131 10.13 4.34 -7.97
N ILE A 132 9.70 4.53 -6.72
CA ILE A 132 8.50 3.87 -6.20
C ILE A 132 7.28 4.61 -6.76
N LEU A 133 6.28 3.86 -7.21
CA LEU A 133 5.00 4.42 -7.63
C LEU A 133 3.88 3.83 -6.77
N ALA A 134 3.22 4.66 -5.98
CA ALA A 134 2.02 4.27 -5.25
C ALA A 134 0.78 4.53 -6.13
N ALA A 135 -0.16 3.60 -6.11
CA ALA A 135 -1.39 3.66 -6.88
C ALA A 135 -2.61 3.39 -6.01
N ARG A 136 -3.66 4.17 -6.27
CA ARG A 136 -5.02 3.90 -5.82
C ARG A 136 -5.89 3.78 -7.07
N VAL A 137 -6.52 2.63 -7.29
CA VAL A 137 -7.43 2.44 -8.42
C VAL A 137 -8.84 2.27 -7.88
N ASP A 138 -9.70 3.25 -8.11
CA ASP A 138 -11.10 3.20 -7.75
C ASP A 138 -11.94 2.84 -8.98
N GLY A 139 -12.87 1.90 -8.83
CA GLY A 139 -13.76 1.55 -9.93
C GLY A 139 -14.54 0.27 -9.67
N ARG A 140 -15.18 -0.21 -10.73
CA ARG A 140 -15.84 -1.52 -10.76
C ARG A 140 -14.86 -2.58 -11.22
N PHE A 141 -14.95 -3.78 -10.66
CA PHE A 141 -14.23 -4.96 -11.09
C PHE A 141 -15.24 -6.02 -11.50
N GLU A 142 -15.15 -6.49 -12.74
CA GLU A 142 -16.05 -7.52 -13.25
C GLU A 142 -15.80 -8.85 -12.53
N SER A 143 -14.54 -9.13 -12.21
CA SER A 143 -14.15 -10.20 -11.30
C SER A 143 -12.84 -9.82 -10.59
N ILE A 144 -12.67 -10.19 -9.33
CA ILE A 144 -11.42 -10.02 -8.59
C ILE A 144 -11.22 -11.19 -7.63
N ALA A 145 -10.06 -11.85 -7.74
CA ALA A 145 -9.63 -12.91 -6.85
C ALA A 145 -8.72 -12.34 -5.77
N ILE A 146 -9.14 -12.50 -4.52
CA ILE A 146 -8.38 -12.09 -3.34
C ILE A 146 -8.01 -13.30 -2.49
N ARG A 147 -6.83 -13.27 -1.87
CA ARG A 147 -6.41 -14.26 -0.86
C ARG A 147 -6.24 -13.64 0.51
N SER A 148 -6.29 -14.49 1.52
CA SER A 148 -5.82 -14.21 2.88
C SER A 148 -5.31 -15.49 3.53
N GLU A 149 -4.41 -15.33 4.48
CA GLU A 149 -3.81 -16.42 5.25
C GLU A 149 -4.33 -16.42 6.69
N PRO A 150 -4.50 -17.58 7.35
CA PRO A 150 -4.84 -17.61 8.77
C PRO A 150 -3.63 -17.23 9.63
N LYS A 151 -3.90 -16.72 10.84
CA LYS A 151 -2.85 -16.45 11.83
C LYS A 151 -1.99 -17.69 12.10
N GLN A 152 -0.68 -17.51 12.00
CA GLN A 152 0.33 -18.49 12.35
C GLN A 152 0.72 -18.41 13.84
N GLN A 153 1.30 -19.49 14.34
CA GLN A 153 1.85 -19.60 15.69
C GLN A 153 3.30 -20.08 15.61
N PRO A 154 4.17 -19.69 16.56
CA PRO A 154 5.52 -20.23 16.64
C PRO A 154 5.53 -21.76 16.85
N PRO A 155 6.55 -22.48 16.35
CA PRO A 155 7.60 -21.98 15.46
C PRO A 155 7.06 -21.65 14.07
N TYR A 156 7.42 -20.49 13.53
CA TYR A 156 6.92 -20.03 12.24
C TYR A 156 7.56 -20.80 11.08
N ARG A 157 6.71 -21.14 10.10
CA ARG A 157 7.12 -21.66 8.79
C ARG A 157 7.44 -20.51 7.84
N SER A 158 8.04 -20.81 6.69
CA SER A 158 8.17 -19.83 5.62
C SER A 158 6.79 -19.43 5.06
N LEU A 159 6.66 -18.22 4.52
CA LEU A 159 5.37 -17.76 3.99
C LEU A 159 4.93 -18.58 2.77
N ALA A 160 5.89 -19.08 1.99
CA ALA A 160 5.61 -20.00 0.88
C ALA A 160 4.92 -21.30 1.35
N GLU A 161 5.36 -21.87 2.47
CA GLU A 161 4.73 -23.06 3.05
C GLU A 161 3.35 -22.76 3.62
N VAL A 162 3.18 -21.58 4.25
CA VAL A 162 1.88 -21.12 4.76
C VAL A 162 0.88 -20.98 3.62
N ILE A 163 1.22 -20.20 2.59
CA ILE A 163 0.35 -19.93 1.43
C ILE A 163 -0.01 -21.24 0.72
N LYS A 164 0.97 -22.10 0.45
CA LYS A 164 0.72 -23.39 -0.22
C LYS A 164 -0.26 -24.27 0.56
N ALA A 165 -0.24 -24.22 1.88
CA ALA A 165 -1.02 -25.12 2.71
C ALA A 165 -2.35 -24.54 3.21
N GLN A 166 -2.45 -23.21 3.34
CA GLN A 166 -3.47 -22.59 4.19
C GLN A 166 -4.14 -21.35 3.58
N GLN A 167 -3.69 -20.85 2.42
CA GLN A 167 -4.35 -19.70 1.80
C GLN A 167 -5.81 -20.02 1.48
N VAL A 168 -6.68 -19.02 1.64
CA VAL A 168 -8.06 -19.10 1.19
C VAL A 168 -8.30 -18.02 0.15
N VAL A 169 -8.73 -18.44 -1.03
CA VAL A 169 -9.03 -17.56 -2.16
C VAL A 169 -10.54 -17.33 -2.26
N HIS A 170 -10.94 -16.08 -2.39
CA HIS A 170 -12.31 -15.66 -2.66
C HIS A 170 -12.36 -14.90 -3.98
N THR A 171 -13.29 -15.26 -4.85
CA THR A 171 -13.61 -14.47 -6.05
C THR A 171 -14.83 -13.61 -5.77
N LEU A 172 -14.73 -12.32 -6.09
CA LEU A 172 -15.81 -11.35 -6.04
C LEU A 172 -16.14 -10.93 -7.46
N ASP A 173 -17.41 -11.02 -7.85
CA ASP A 173 -17.85 -10.63 -9.19
C ASP A 173 -18.65 -9.32 -9.12
N ALA A 174 -18.52 -8.51 -10.17
CA ALA A 174 -19.28 -7.27 -10.37
C ALA A 174 -19.29 -6.35 -9.13
N VAL A 175 -18.11 -6.08 -8.57
CA VAL A 175 -17.95 -5.38 -7.30
C VAL A 175 -17.25 -4.03 -7.46
N ASP A 176 -17.77 -3.02 -6.76
CA ASP A 176 -17.11 -1.72 -6.66
C ASP A 176 -16.08 -1.73 -5.51
N GLY A 177 -14.94 -1.10 -5.72
CA GLY A 177 -13.93 -0.98 -4.68
C GLY A 177 -12.67 -0.26 -5.10
N THR A 178 -11.63 -0.46 -4.31
CA THR A 178 -10.36 0.23 -4.42
C THR A 178 -9.21 -0.76 -4.39
N LEU A 179 -8.35 -0.74 -5.42
CA LEU A 179 -7.01 -1.32 -5.33
C LEU A 179 -6.08 -0.33 -4.66
N ILE A 180 -5.23 -0.83 -3.78
CA ILE A 180 -4.16 -0.12 -3.11
C ILE A 180 -2.88 -0.84 -3.50
N GLY A 181 -1.93 -0.15 -4.11
CA GLY A 181 -0.71 -0.83 -4.53
C GLY A 181 0.52 0.03 -4.65
N PHE A 182 1.65 -0.66 -4.71
CA PHE A 182 2.97 -0.07 -4.87
C PHE A 182 3.74 -0.81 -5.95
N ARG A 183 4.44 -0.06 -6.79
CA ARG A 183 5.45 -0.56 -7.70
C ARG A 183 6.83 -0.21 -7.16
N PHE A 184 7.60 -1.21 -6.78
CA PHE A 184 8.99 -0.99 -6.39
C PHE A 184 9.94 -1.17 -7.58
N PRO A 185 11.03 -0.38 -7.67
CA PRO A 185 12.02 -0.51 -8.74
C PRO A 185 12.74 -1.85 -8.64
N ALA A 186 13.23 -2.37 -9.78
CA ALA A 186 13.90 -3.67 -9.85
C ALA A 186 15.12 -3.79 -8.91
N ALA A 187 15.75 -2.67 -8.56
CA ALA A 187 16.87 -2.62 -7.62
C ALA A 187 16.48 -2.97 -6.16
N ALA A 188 15.19 -2.89 -5.79
CA ALA A 188 14.70 -3.09 -4.42
C ALA A 188 14.24 -4.54 -4.12
N LYS A 189 14.70 -5.51 -4.91
CA LYS A 189 14.22 -6.90 -4.95
C LYS A 189 14.29 -7.72 -3.65
N SER A 190 15.12 -7.36 -2.67
CA SER A 190 15.16 -8.00 -1.34
C SER A 190 14.45 -7.17 -0.26
N VAL A 191 14.17 -5.91 -0.56
CA VAL A 191 13.52 -4.95 0.32
C VAL A 191 12.01 -5.09 0.22
N ASN A 192 11.49 -5.19 -1.00
CA ASN A 192 10.06 -5.36 -1.26
C ASN A 192 9.81 -6.22 -2.51
N VAL A 193 8.54 -6.51 -2.78
CA VAL A 193 8.06 -7.21 -3.96
C VAL A 193 8.47 -6.46 -5.22
N ARG A 194 9.08 -7.17 -6.17
CA ARG A 194 9.42 -6.59 -7.46
C ARG A 194 8.16 -6.41 -8.31
N GLY A 195 8.01 -5.22 -8.90
CA GLY A 195 6.84 -4.91 -9.72
C GLY A 195 5.68 -4.44 -8.85
N TRP A 196 4.46 -4.64 -9.33
CA TRP A 196 3.25 -4.26 -8.61
C TRP A 196 2.87 -5.28 -7.53
N HIS A 197 2.46 -4.77 -6.39
CA HIS A 197 1.82 -5.51 -5.30
C HIS A 197 0.53 -4.77 -4.95
N PHE A 198 -0.62 -5.46 -5.07
CA PHE A 198 -1.94 -4.89 -4.84
C PHE A 198 -2.70 -5.61 -3.75
N HIS A 199 -3.33 -4.85 -2.86
CA HIS A 199 -4.44 -5.30 -2.03
C HIS A 199 -5.73 -4.62 -2.50
N PHE A 200 -6.87 -5.24 -2.19
CA PHE A 200 -8.19 -4.75 -2.57
C PHE A 200 -9.10 -4.58 -1.36
N LEU A 201 -9.94 -3.54 -1.40
CA LEU A 201 -11.01 -3.31 -0.45
C LEU A 201 -12.28 -2.87 -1.18
N THR A 202 -13.37 -3.58 -0.95
CA THR A 202 -14.70 -3.23 -1.48
C THR A 202 -15.17 -1.85 -1.00
N ALA A 203 -16.01 -1.20 -1.81
CA ALA A 203 -16.50 0.15 -1.55
C ALA A 203 -17.26 0.26 -0.21
N ASP A 204 -18.02 -0.79 0.16
CA ASP A 204 -18.72 -0.89 1.45
C ASP A 204 -17.80 -1.27 2.63
N ARG A 205 -16.51 -1.51 2.35
CA ARG A 205 -15.45 -1.88 3.29
C ARG A 205 -15.68 -3.22 4.00
N ARG A 206 -16.45 -4.14 3.41
CA ARG A 206 -16.81 -5.42 4.04
C ARG A 206 -16.04 -6.63 3.58
N ARG A 207 -15.39 -6.57 2.41
CA ARG A 207 -14.57 -7.63 1.81
C ARG A 207 -13.26 -7.05 1.31
N GLY A 208 -12.16 -7.79 1.41
CA GLY A 208 -10.86 -7.37 0.91
C GLY A 208 -9.74 -8.36 1.23
N GLY A 209 -8.59 -8.18 0.61
CA GLY A 209 -7.45 -9.08 0.72
C GLY A 209 -6.35 -8.79 -0.32
N HIS A 210 -5.37 -9.68 -0.40
CA HIS A 210 -4.27 -9.62 -1.37
C HIS A 210 -4.77 -10.02 -2.76
N VAL A 211 -4.44 -9.27 -3.81
CA VAL A 211 -4.98 -9.51 -5.16
C VAL A 211 -4.15 -10.53 -5.92
N LEU A 212 -4.80 -11.61 -6.37
CA LEU A 212 -4.20 -12.65 -7.22
C LEU A 212 -4.46 -12.44 -8.71
N GLY A 213 -5.56 -11.77 -9.03
CA GLY A 213 -6.01 -11.56 -10.40
C GLY A 213 -7.33 -10.79 -10.42
N LEU A 214 -7.61 -10.17 -11.57
CA LEU A 214 -8.84 -9.40 -11.76
C LEU A 214 -9.19 -9.27 -13.24
N THR A 215 -10.42 -8.83 -13.49
CA THR A 215 -10.87 -8.21 -14.73
C THR A 215 -11.45 -6.84 -14.38
N THR A 216 -10.85 -5.78 -14.90
CA THR A 216 -11.31 -4.42 -14.62
C THR A 216 -12.68 -4.16 -15.27
N GLY A 217 -13.52 -3.39 -14.59
CA GLY A 217 -14.54 -2.55 -15.21
C GLY A 217 -13.96 -1.17 -15.52
N GLN A 218 -14.82 -0.17 -15.66
CA GLN A 218 -14.36 1.22 -15.76
C GLN A 218 -13.93 1.76 -14.39
N GLY A 219 -12.89 2.58 -14.38
CA GLY A 219 -12.38 3.19 -13.16
C GLY A 219 -11.33 4.28 -13.42
N ALA A 220 -10.72 4.77 -12.35
CA ALA A 220 -9.64 5.74 -12.40
C ALA A 220 -8.49 5.32 -11.48
N ALA A 221 -7.27 5.44 -11.99
CA ALA A 221 -6.06 5.30 -11.22
C ALA A 221 -5.57 6.69 -10.78
N LEU A 222 -5.27 6.83 -9.51
CA LEU A 222 -4.56 7.96 -8.91
C LEU A 222 -3.15 7.51 -8.54
N LEU A 223 -2.15 8.34 -8.81
CA LEU A 223 -0.74 7.94 -8.77
C LEU A 223 0.12 8.95 -8.04
N GLN A 224 1.09 8.46 -7.28
CA GLN A 224 2.07 9.27 -6.57
C GLN A 224 3.46 8.65 -6.73
N GLU A 225 4.36 9.35 -7.41
CA GLU A 225 5.75 8.95 -7.52
C GLU A 225 6.53 9.40 -6.27
N VAL A 226 7.37 8.49 -5.76
CA VAL A 226 8.11 8.68 -4.53
C VAL A 226 9.58 8.28 -4.74
N SER A 227 10.49 9.17 -4.35
CA SER A 227 11.93 8.94 -4.52
C SER A 227 12.58 8.29 -3.31
N ASP A 228 12.05 8.58 -2.11
CA ASP A 228 12.65 8.18 -0.85
C ASP A 228 11.90 6.98 -0.23
N LEU A 229 12.68 6.02 0.27
CA LEU A 229 12.20 4.87 1.03
C LEU A 229 12.87 4.87 2.39
N ARG A 230 12.07 4.89 3.46
CA ARG A 230 12.53 4.69 4.83
C ARG A 230 12.06 3.35 5.35
N ILE A 231 13.01 2.54 5.79
CA ILE A 231 12.74 1.22 6.37
C ILE A 231 13.00 1.29 7.87
N ARG A 232 12.01 0.88 8.67
CA ARG A 232 12.18 0.58 10.09
C ARG A 232 12.33 -0.93 10.25
N PHE A 233 13.49 -1.35 10.71
CA PHE A 233 13.72 -2.74 11.08
C PHE A 233 13.16 -3.02 12.50
N PRO A 234 12.53 -4.18 12.72
CA PRO A 234 12.06 -4.59 14.05
C PRO A 234 13.24 -4.91 14.98
N ALA A 235 13.00 -4.89 16.29
CA ALA A 235 14.00 -5.25 17.30
C ALA A 235 14.45 -6.72 17.23
N GLN A 236 13.61 -7.60 16.68
CA GLN A 236 13.88 -9.03 16.49
C GLN A 236 13.43 -9.46 15.10
N GLY A 237 14.11 -10.45 14.54
CA GLY A 237 13.80 -10.99 13.22
C GLY A 237 14.40 -12.39 13.04
N PRO A 238 14.05 -13.07 11.93
CA PRO A 238 14.58 -14.39 11.63
C PRO A 238 16.10 -14.32 11.36
N ALA A 239 16.80 -15.41 11.68
CA ALA A 239 18.24 -15.52 11.42
C ALA A 239 18.58 -15.64 9.93
N ALA A 240 17.59 -15.97 9.10
CA ALA A 240 17.69 -16.11 7.65
C ALA A 240 16.78 -15.11 6.94
N SER A 241 17.05 -14.88 5.65
CA SER A 241 16.25 -14.05 4.75
C SER A 241 15.88 -14.86 3.51
N ALA A 242 14.67 -14.68 2.99
CA ALA A 242 14.23 -15.37 1.78
C ALA A 242 14.99 -14.88 0.53
N GLY A 243 15.23 -15.80 -0.40
CA GLY A 243 15.82 -15.53 -1.72
C GLY A 243 14.83 -14.94 -2.73
N GLU A 244 15.34 -14.48 -3.88
CA GLU A 244 14.51 -13.85 -4.93
C GLU A 244 13.42 -14.79 -5.50
N ASP A 245 13.73 -16.07 -5.65
CA ASP A 245 12.78 -17.04 -6.21
C ASP A 245 11.63 -17.34 -5.24
N GLU A 246 11.91 -17.34 -3.93
CA GLU A 246 10.91 -17.50 -2.88
C GLU A 246 9.97 -16.29 -2.83
N ILE A 247 10.50 -15.07 -2.97
CA ILE A 247 9.70 -13.84 -3.08
C ILE A 247 8.73 -13.93 -4.26
N ARG A 248 9.23 -14.32 -5.43
CA ARG A 248 8.38 -14.40 -6.63
C ARG A 248 7.31 -15.49 -6.51
N ALA A 249 7.65 -16.62 -5.91
CA ALA A 249 6.73 -17.74 -5.76
C ALA A 249 5.51 -17.37 -4.90
N VAL A 250 5.69 -16.59 -3.84
CA VAL A 250 4.60 -16.15 -2.95
C VAL A 250 3.69 -15.14 -3.63
N GLU A 251 4.24 -14.15 -4.30
CA GLU A 251 3.45 -13.04 -4.88
C GLU A 251 2.64 -13.47 -6.10
N ARG A 252 3.06 -14.53 -6.80
CA ARG A 252 2.38 -15.06 -7.98
C ARG A 252 1.79 -16.46 -7.80
N ALA A 253 1.74 -16.97 -6.57
CA ALA A 253 1.09 -18.24 -6.28
C ALA A 253 -0.40 -18.13 -6.61
N ARG A 254 -0.84 -18.88 -7.62
CA ARG A 254 -2.25 -19.11 -7.94
C ARG A 254 -2.75 -20.36 -7.22
#